data_AF-A0A7W7QKM8-F1
#
_entry.id   AF-A0A7W7QKM8-F1
#
_cell.length_a   1.000
_cell.length_b   1.000
_cell.length_c   1.000
_cell.angle_alpha   90.00
_cell.angle_beta   90.00
_cell.angle_gamma   90.00
#
_symmetry.space_group_name_H-M   'P 1'
#
loop_
_entity.id
_entity.type
_entity.pdbx_description
1 polymer ?
#
loop_
_entity_poly.entity_id
_entity_poly.type
_entity_poly.pdbx_seq_one_letter_code
_entity_poly.pdbx_strand_id
1 'polypeptide(L)'
;MLESRASGVFHVAEEAPVSMADLFSAVGDAAGVPVRSWSLAEALETHGPMAGFLAMDAALDAGRVRGLGWTPRFGEAVAGICGALRNPAQRYAAA
;
A
#
# COMPACT_ATOMS: atom_id res chain seq x y z
N MET A 1 5.06 -20.45 -24.81
CA MET A 1 4.51 -19.80 -23.60
C MET A 1 4.83 -18.31 -23.64
N LEU A 2 3.94 -17.45 -23.14
CA LEU A 2 4.11 -15.99 -23.06
C LEU A 2 5.30 -15.55 -22.17
N GLU A 3 6.03 -16.48 -21.55
CA GLU A 3 7.23 -16.26 -20.74
C GLU A 3 8.48 -15.83 -21.55
N SER A 4 8.30 -15.28 -22.76
CA SER A 4 9.40 -14.88 -23.62
C SER A 4 9.93 -13.48 -23.26
N ARG A 5 11.01 -13.46 -22.47
CA ARG A 5 12.08 -12.44 -22.39
C ARG A 5 11.77 -11.06 -21.79
N ALA A 6 10.90 -10.95 -20.80
CA ALA A 6 10.93 -9.74 -19.95
C ALA A 6 12.24 -9.75 -19.13
N SER A 7 13.11 -8.74 -19.30
CA SER A 7 14.39 -8.63 -18.60
C SER A 7 14.57 -7.25 -17.95
N GLY A 8 15.32 -7.19 -16.84
CA GLY A 8 15.53 -5.98 -16.04
C GLY A 8 14.61 -5.89 -14.81
N VAL A 9 14.59 -4.73 -14.15
CA VAL A 9 13.84 -4.50 -12.92
C VAL A 9 12.43 -4.00 -13.22
N PHE A 10 11.44 -4.59 -12.54
CA PHE A 10 10.04 -4.21 -12.62
C PHE A 10 9.51 -3.95 -11.21
N HIS A 11 8.73 -2.90 -11.03
CA HIS A 11 7.96 -2.73 -9.80
C HIS A 11 6.61 -3.40 -9.96
N VAL A 12 6.24 -4.17 -8.95
CA VAL A 12 4.90 -4.75 -8.83
C VAL A 12 4.19 -3.95 -7.75
N ALA A 13 3.35 -3.03 -8.19
CA ALA A 13 2.59 -2.14 -7.33
C ALA A 13 1.20 -1.89 -7.93
N GLU A 14 0.31 -1.34 -7.11
CA GLU A 14 -0.98 -0.84 -7.56
C GLU A 14 -0.82 0.34 -8.51
N GLU A 15 -1.89 0.70 -9.20
CA GLU A 15 -1.85 1.76 -10.21
C GLU A 15 -1.66 3.13 -9.61
N ALA A 16 -2.42 3.41 -8.54
CA ALA A 16 -2.36 4.65 -7.82
C ALA A 16 -1.56 4.42 -6.52
N PRO A 17 -0.44 5.13 -6.31
CA PRO A 17 0.20 5.13 -5.01
C PRO A 17 -0.72 5.79 -3.98
N VAL A 18 -0.71 5.25 -2.75
CA VAL A 18 -1.46 5.79 -1.61
C VAL A 18 -0.44 6.25 -0.57
N SER A 19 -0.63 7.45 -0.03
CA SER A 19 0.23 7.96 1.05
C SER A 19 0.03 7.14 2.32
N MET A 20 1.06 7.06 3.16
CA MET A 20 0.94 6.34 4.43
C MET A 20 -0.05 7.00 5.38
N ALA A 21 -0.18 8.32 5.31
CA ALA A 21 -1.21 9.06 6.03
C ALA A 21 -2.63 8.63 5.63
N ASP A 22 -2.92 8.57 4.33
CA ASP A 22 -4.24 8.17 3.83
C ASP A 22 -4.56 6.71 4.14
N LEU A 23 -3.57 5.81 3.98
CA LEU A 23 -3.73 4.40 4.34
C LEU A 23 -4.11 4.24 5.81
N PHE A 24 -3.35 4.87 6.73
CA PHE A 24 -3.63 4.73 8.16
C PHE A 24 -4.91 5.43 8.59
N SER A 25 -5.28 6.55 7.96
CA SER A 25 -6.59 7.18 8.20
C SER A 25 -7.73 6.22 7.84
N ALA A 26 -7.68 5.61 6.65
CA ALA A 26 -8.70 4.66 6.21
C ALA A 26 -8.77 3.40 7.10
N VAL A 27 -7.62 2.89 7.55
CA VAL A 27 -7.53 1.76 8.50
C VAL A 27 -8.15 2.13 9.84
N GLY A 28 -7.84 3.31 10.37
CA GLY A 28 -8.41 3.81 11.63
C GLY A 28 -9.93 3.90 11.58
N ASP A 29 -10.45 4.50 10.50
CA ASP A 29 -11.89 4.59 10.26
C ASP A 29 -12.55 3.22 10.15
N ALA A 30 -11.93 2.28 9.42
CA ALA A 30 -12.46 0.92 9.26
C ALA A 30 -12.44 0.11 10.57
N ALA A 31 -11.44 0.34 11.43
CA ALA A 31 -11.30 -0.34 12.71
C ALA A 31 -12.03 0.38 13.88
N GLY A 32 -12.56 1.59 13.65
CA GLY A 32 -13.19 2.40 14.69
C GLY A 32 -12.21 2.90 15.76
N VAL A 33 -10.95 3.11 15.40
CA VAL A 33 -9.89 3.56 16.33
C VAL A 33 -9.36 4.93 15.91
N PRO A 34 -9.08 5.83 16.87
CA PRO A 34 -8.54 7.14 16.55
C PRO A 34 -7.12 7.03 16.01
N VAL A 35 -6.84 7.81 14.97
CA VAL A 35 -5.49 7.95 14.40
C VAL A 35 -4.91 9.29 14.85
N ARG A 36 -3.63 9.28 15.22
CA ARG A 36 -2.86 10.48 15.55
C ARG A 36 -1.65 10.57 14.63
N SER A 37 -1.52 11.70 13.93
CA SER A 37 -0.32 12.04 13.18
C SER A 37 0.74 12.62 14.11
N TRP A 38 2.01 12.31 13.83
CA TRP A 38 3.17 12.89 14.51
C TRP A 38 3.97 13.70 13.50
N SER A 39 4.67 14.72 13.99
CA SER A 39 5.74 15.32 13.19
C SER A 39 6.88 14.31 12.97
N LEU A 40 7.64 14.48 11.89
CA LEU A 40 8.80 13.63 11.63
C LEU A 40 9.80 13.66 12.80
N ALA A 41 9.99 14.82 13.43
CA ALA A 41 10.90 14.95 14.58
C ALA A 41 10.45 14.10 15.76
N GLU A 42 9.17 14.20 16.16
CA GLU A 42 8.60 13.37 17.24
C GLU A 42 8.67 11.87 16.91
N ALA A 43 8.42 11.51 15.65
CA ALA A 43 8.47 10.12 15.20
C ALA A 43 9.89 9.55 15.20
N LEU A 44 10.88 10.33 14.78
CA LEU A 44 12.30 9.93 14.83
C LEU A 44 12.79 9.79 16.28
N GLU A 45 12.39 10.71 17.16
CA GLU A 45 12.74 10.62 18.58
C GLU A 45 12.14 9.36 19.24
N THR A 46 10.88 9.05 18.92
CA THR A 46 10.15 7.96 19.58
C THR A 46 10.41 6.58 18.97
N HIS A 47 10.60 6.49 17.64
CA HIS A 47 10.69 5.23 16.89
C HIS A 47 12.00 5.06 16.14
N GLY A 48 12.92 6.02 16.26
CA GLY A 48 14.23 5.96 15.64
C GLY A 48 14.19 6.02 14.11
N PRO A 49 15.25 5.56 13.43
CA PRO A 49 15.41 5.71 11.98
C PRO A 49 14.30 5.07 11.13
N MET A 50 13.59 4.07 11.65
CA MET A 50 12.48 3.41 10.95
C MET A 50 11.33 4.39 10.65
N ALA A 51 11.09 5.37 11.53
CA ALA A 51 10.09 6.41 11.26
C ALA A 51 10.43 7.25 10.02
N GLY A 52 11.71 7.54 9.82
CA GLY A 52 12.19 8.21 8.61
C GLY A 52 11.91 7.41 7.35
N PHE A 53 12.12 6.09 7.40
CA PHE A 53 11.81 5.21 6.27
C PHE A 53 10.33 5.21 5.91
N LEU A 54 9.45 5.12 6.91
CA LEU A 54 7.99 5.11 6.70
C LEU A 54 7.44 6.46 6.25
N ALA A 55 8.09 7.58 6.61
CA ALA A 55 7.65 8.92 6.23
C ALA A 55 7.99 9.32 4.78
N MET A 56 8.82 8.55 4.07
CA MET A 56 9.29 8.92 2.73
C MET A 56 8.27 8.72 1.61
N ASP A 57 7.15 8.02 1.84
CA ASP A 57 6.13 7.69 0.84
C ASP A 57 6.73 7.33 -0.55
N ALA A 58 7.29 6.13 -0.65
CA ALA A 58 7.90 5.67 -1.91
C ALA A 58 6.84 5.29 -2.95
N ALA A 59 6.52 6.19 -3.86
CA ALA A 59 5.65 5.91 -5.01
C ALA A 59 6.39 5.03 -6.04
N LEU A 60 5.88 3.82 -6.26
CA LEU A 60 6.41 2.87 -7.24
C LEU A 60 5.63 2.92 -8.55
N ASP A 61 6.33 2.97 -9.67
CA ASP A 61 5.73 2.90 -11.01
C ASP A 61 5.65 1.46 -11.54
N ALA A 62 4.43 0.94 -11.67
CA ALA A 62 4.13 -0.38 -12.23
C ALA A 62 3.84 -0.38 -13.74
N GLY A 63 3.96 0.76 -14.43
CA GLY A 63 3.66 0.90 -15.86
C GLY A 63 4.45 -0.08 -16.73
N ARG A 64 5.72 -0.32 -16.38
CA ARG A 64 6.59 -1.25 -17.10
C ARG A 64 6.09 -2.71 -17.07
N VAL A 65 5.60 -3.19 -15.92
CA VAL A 65 5.10 -4.57 -15.80
C VAL A 65 3.71 -4.70 -16.42
N ARG A 66 2.87 -3.67 -16.29
CA ARG A 66 1.53 -3.63 -16.92
C ARG A 66 1.59 -3.59 -18.44
N GLY A 67 2.59 -2.93 -19.02
CA GLY A 67 2.85 -2.96 -20.46
C GLY A 67 3.13 -4.37 -21.02
N LEU A 68 3.44 -5.35 -20.17
CA LEU A 68 3.57 -6.76 -20.54
C LEU A 68 2.25 -7.54 -20.45
N GLY A 69 1.13 -6.87 -20.18
CA GLY A 69 -0.17 -7.50 -19.97
C GLY A 69 -0.37 -8.06 -18.56
N TRP A 70 0.51 -7.72 -17.61
CA TRP A 70 0.30 -8.08 -16.21
C TRP A 70 -0.82 -7.23 -15.60
N THR A 71 -1.74 -7.89 -14.90
CA THR A 71 -2.79 -7.27 -14.10
C THR A 71 -2.79 -7.87 -12.70
N PRO A 72 -2.86 -7.06 -11.62
CA PRO A 72 -2.92 -7.58 -10.27
C PRO A 72 -4.19 -8.41 -10.06
N ARG A 73 -4.07 -9.51 -9.33
CA ARG A 73 -5.21 -10.39 -8.99
C ARG A 73 -6.11 -9.79 -7.91
N PHE A 74 -5.52 -9.00 -7.01
CA PHE A 74 -6.21 -8.32 -5.93
C PHE A 74 -6.25 -6.83 -6.26
N GLY A 75 -7.40 -6.20 -6.01
CA GLY A 75 -7.65 -4.78 -6.27
C GLY A 75 -6.97 -3.87 -5.25
N GLU A 76 -7.46 -2.64 -5.15
CA GLU A 76 -6.89 -1.57 -4.32
C GLU A 76 -6.67 -2.00 -2.86
N ALA A 77 -5.44 -1.84 -2.37
CA ALA A 77 -4.99 -2.34 -1.07
C ALA A 77 -5.82 -1.77 0.06
N VAL A 78 -6.12 -0.48 -0.01
CA VAL A 78 -6.95 0.21 0.98
C VAL A 78 -8.31 -0.47 1.10
N ALA A 79 -8.96 -0.77 -0.02
CA ALA A 79 -10.25 -1.45 -0.03
C ALA A 79 -10.15 -2.87 0.55
N GLY A 80 -9.12 -3.62 0.16
CA GLY A 80 -8.88 -4.98 0.66
C GLY A 80 -8.63 -5.04 2.18
N ILE A 81 -7.77 -4.15 2.69
CA ILE A 81 -7.48 -4.03 4.13
C ILE A 81 -8.73 -3.61 4.90
N CYS A 82 -9.39 -2.55 4.47
CA CYS A 82 -10.57 -2.02 5.15
C CYS A 82 -11.75 -3.00 5.12
N GLY A 83 -11.94 -3.72 4.01
CA GLY A 83 -12.95 -4.77 3.87
C GLY A 83 -12.70 -5.90 4.87
N ALA A 84 -11.45 -6.39 4.94
CA ALA A 84 -11.08 -7.42 5.90
C ALA A 84 -11.24 -6.99 7.37
N LEU A 85 -10.97 -5.71 7.69
CA LEU A 85 -11.17 -5.16 9.03
C LEU A 85 -12.66 -5.10 9.41
N ARG A 86 -13.53 -4.65 8.50
CA ARG A 86 -14.98 -4.55 8.73
C ARG A 86 -15.66 -5.92 8.75
N ASN A 87 -15.19 -6.85 7.92
CA ASN A 87 -15.71 -8.20 7.82
C ASN A 87 -14.57 -9.21 7.56
N PRO A 88 -14.01 -9.83 8.60
CA PRO A 88 -12.91 -10.78 8.47
C PRO A 88 -13.21 -11.97 7.54
N ALA A 89 -14.48 -12.34 7.37
CA ALA A 89 -14.89 -13.43 6.47
C ALA A 89 -14.67 -13.08 4.98
N GLN A 90 -14.66 -11.79 4.62
CA GLN A 90 -14.40 -11.32 3.26
C GLN A 90 -12.93 -11.49 2.85
N ARG A 91 -12.01 -11.57 3.82
CA ARG A 91 -10.55 -11.61 3.60
C ARG A 91 -10.09 -10.42 2.74
N TYR A 92 -8.88 -10.49 2.19
CA TYR A 92 -8.34 -9.53 1.22
C TYR A 92 -8.90 -9.79 -0.19
N ALA A 93 -10.19 -10.05 -0.32
CA ALA A 93 -10.82 -10.11 -1.63
C ALA A 93 -11.09 -8.67 -2.08
N ALA A 94 -10.75 -8.36 -3.34
CA ALA A 94 -11.14 -7.09 -3.95
C ALA A 94 -12.67 -6.98 -3.90
N ALA A 95 -13.17 -5.84 -3.44
CA ALA A 95 -14.59 -5.49 -3.55
C ALA A 95 -14.97 -5.27 -5.03
#